data_AF-X1K9Y0-F1
#
_entry.id   AF-X1K9Y0-F1
#
_cell.length_a   1.000
_cell.length_b   1.000
_cell.length_c   1.000
_cell.angle_alpha   90.00
_cell.angle_beta   90.00
_cell.angle_gamma   90.00
#
_symmetry.space_group_name_H-M   'P 1'
#
loop_
_entity.id
_entity.type
_entity.pdbx_description
1 polymer ?
#
loop_
_entity_poly.entity_id
_entity_poly.type
_entity_poly.pdbx_seq_one_letter_code
_entity_poly.pdbx_strand_id
1 'polypeptide(L)'
;YIKVESEHSVMAALVGASIAGTRTFSATAGQGLLYMSEMVHWAAGTKLPIVMTIASRGIAPPWNIWADFTDVISQRDAGWLISLYIFWDLNL
;
A
#
# COMPACT_ATOMS: atom_id res chain seq x y z
N TYR A 1 2.73 3.09 -17.46
CA TYR A 1 2.61 1.81 -16.73
C TYR A 1 3.89 1.03 -16.94
N ILE A 2 4.51 0.56 -15.86
CA ILE A 2 5.78 -0.18 -15.89
C ILE A 2 5.54 -1.49 -15.13
N LYS A 3 5.91 -2.62 -15.74
CA LYS A 3 5.95 -3.91 -15.04
C LYS A 3 7.32 -4.05 -14.42
N VAL A 4 7.33 -4.39 -13.15
CA VAL A 4 8.51 -4.74 -12.38
C VAL A 4 8.35 -6.17 -11.89
N GLU A 5 9.46 -6.75 -11.47
CA GLU A 5 9.57 -8.14 -11.06
C GLU A 5 8.85 -8.45 -9.75
N SER A 6 8.68 -7.45 -8.88
CA SER A 6 8.12 -7.66 -7.55
C SER A 6 7.49 -6.42 -6.94
N GLU A 7 6.65 -6.61 -5.93
CA GLU A 7 6.02 -5.56 -5.15
C GLU A 7 7.00 -4.68 -4.38
N HIS A 8 8.13 -5.23 -3.93
CA HIS A 8 9.20 -4.45 -3.32
C HIS A 8 9.77 -3.45 -4.34
N SER A 9 10.05 -3.93 -5.54
CA SER A 9 10.56 -3.13 -6.66
C SER A 9 9.53 -2.15 -7.20
N VAL A 10 8.23 -2.48 -7.13
CA VAL A 10 7.13 -1.55 -7.45
C VAL A 10 7.29 -0.33 -6.57
N MET A 11 7.38 -0.52 -5.26
CA MET A 11 7.40 0.59 -4.33
C MET A 11 8.70 1.41 -4.43
N ALA A 12 9.85 0.77 -4.65
CA ALA A 12 11.11 1.46 -4.95
C ALA A 12 11.01 2.36 -6.19
N ALA A 13 10.40 1.85 -7.27
CA ALA A 13 10.19 2.63 -8.48
C ALA A 13 9.24 3.82 -8.25
N LEU A 14 8.16 3.65 -7.47
CA LEU A 14 7.23 4.73 -7.15
C LEU A 14 7.86 5.81 -6.27
N VAL A 15 8.71 5.42 -5.31
CA VAL A 15 9.47 6.37 -4.49
C VAL A 15 10.38 7.22 -5.37
N GLY A 16 11.19 6.60 -6.23
CA GLY A 16 12.06 7.33 -7.15
C GLY A 16 11.28 8.24 -8.11
N ALA A 17 10.19 7.73 -8.69
CA ALA A 17 9.34 8.52 -9.60
C ALA A 17 8.62 9.68 -8.87
N SER A 18 8.22 9.50 -7.61
CA SER A 18 7.57 10.55 -6.83
C SER A 18 8.56 11.64 -6.41
N ILE A 19 9.79 11.27 -6.03
CA ILE A 19 10.89 12.22 -5.78
C ILE A 19 11.20 13.05 -7.03
N ALA A 20 11.15 12.43 -8.22
CA ALA A 20 11.31 13.13 -9.49
C ALA A 20 10.14 14.08 -9.84
N GLY A 21 9.10 14.18 -9.01
CA GLY A 21 8.00 15.12 -9.16
C GLY A 21 6.79 14.57 -9.93
N THR A 22 6.74 13.26 -10.20
CA THR A 22 5.61 12.64 -10.90
C THR A 22 4.57 12.10 -9.92
N ARG A 23 3.29 12.10 -10.34
CA ARG A 23 2.22 11.46 -9.58
C ARG A 23 2.30 9.94 -9.78
N THR A 24 2.38 9.20 -8.68
CA THR A 24 2.60 7.76 -8.70
C THR A 24 1.45 7.02 -8.04
N PHE A 25 1.12 5.86 -8.62
CA PHE A 25 -0.02 5.04 -8.20
C PHE A 25 0.34 3.56 -8.29
N SER A 26 -0.16 2.76 -7.35
CA SER A 26 -0.07 1.30 -7.38
C SER A 26 -1.26 0.61 -6.73
N ALA A 27 -1.46 -0.66 -7.05
CA ALA A 27 -2.45 -1.53 -6.44
C ALA A 27 -1.81 -2.86 -6.00
N THR A 28 -2.05 -3.30 -4.77
CA THR A 28 -1.51 -4.55 -4.21
C THR A 28 -2.49 -5.23 -3.26
N ALA A 29 -2.15 -6.44 -2.79
CA ALA A 29 -2.97 -7.25 -1.89
C ALA A 29 -2.15 -8.31 -1.14
N GLY A 30 -2.45 -8.57 0.12
CA GLY A 30 -1.98 -9.72 0.88
C GLY A 30 -0.45 -9.82 0.96
N GLN A 31 0.11 -10.92 0.45
CA GLN A 31 1.56 -11.18 0.47
C GLN A 31 2.37 -10.11 -0.27
N GLY A 32 1.81 -9.50 -1.32
CA GLY A 32 2.48 -8.43 -2.05
C GLY A 32 2.69 -7.17 -1.20
N LEU A 33 1.69 -6.85 -0.35
CA LEU A 33 1.81 -5.75 0.61
C LEU A 33 2.89 -6.01 1.66
N LEU A 34 2.99 -7.26 2.14
CA LEU A 34 4.05 -7.66 3.08
C LEU A 34 5.44 -7.56 2.42
N TYR A 35 5.55 -7.91 1.15
CA TYR A 35 6.81 -7.89 0.43
C TYR A 35 7.34 -6.46 0.17
N MET A 36 6.45 -5.48 0.07
CA MET A 36 6.80 -4.06 -0.04
C MET A 36 6.93 -3.32 1.30
N SER A 37 6.78 -4.01 2.44
CA SER A 37 6.69 -3.39 3.78
C SER A 37 7.84 -2.42 4.10
N GLU A 38 9.09 -2.78 3.83
CA GLU A 38 10.25 -1.91 4.02
C GLU A 38 10.08 -0.58 3.26
N MET A 39 9.66 -0.66 2.00
CA MET A 39 9.51 0.51 1.14
C MET A 39 8.32 1.38 1.53
N VAL A 40 7.28 0.81 2.14
CA VAL A 40 6.15 1.58 2.71
C VAL A 40 6.65 2.49 3.84
N HIS A 41 7.53 2.00 4.72
CA HIS A 41 8.13 2.80 5.78
C HIS A 41 9.01 3.93 5.21
N TRP A 42 9.80 3.64 4.17
CA TRP A 42 10.61 4.65 3.48
C TRP A 42 9.76 5.76 2.86
N ALA A 43 8.68 5.38 2.18
CA ALA A 43 7.79 6.32 1.53
C ALA A 43 7.02 7.19 2.53
N ALA A 44 6.60 6.63 3.67
CA ALA A 44 6.00 7.38 4.76
C ALA A 44 7.00 8.37 5.39
N GLY A 45 8.23 7.94 5.66
CA GLY A 45 9.28 8.79 6.22
C GLY A 45 9.67 9.98 5.32
N THR A 46 9.63 9.77 4.01
CA THR A 46 9.92 10.80 3.00
C THR A 46 8.71 11.68 2.65
N LYS A 47 7.52 11.37 3.18
CA LYS A 47 6.27 12.14 2.99
C LYS A 47 5.91 12.35 1.51
N LEU A 48 6.14 11.33 0.69
CA LEU A 48 5.89 11.41 -0.74
C LEU A 48 4.38 11.28 -1.07
N PRO A 49 3.86 12.03 -2.06
CA PRO A 49 2.45 11.98 -2.46
C PRO A 49 2.17 10.77 -3.36
N ILE A 50 2.35 9.56 -2.82
CA ILE A 50 2.11 8.28 -3.50
C ILE A 50 0.76 7.73 -3.09
N VAL A 51 -0.06 7.32 -4.05
CA VAL A 51 -1.37 6.71 -3.78
C VAL A 51 -1.29 5.19 -4.00
N MET A 52 -1.78 4.42 -3.04
CA MET A 52 -1.80 2.96 -3.11
C MET A 52 -3.19 2.44 -2.80
N THR A 53 -3.76 1.64 -3.70
CA THR A 53 -4.99 0.90 -3.45
C THR A 53 -4.66 -0.49 -2.93
N ILE A 54 -5.23 -0.87 -1.80
CA ILE A 54 -5.05 -2.20 -1.21
C ILE A 54 -6.36 -2.96 -1.34
N ALA A 55 -6.34 -4.06 -2.11
CA ALA A 55 -7.45 -5.00 -2.14
C ALA A 55 -7.22 -6.07 -1.06
N SER A 56 -7.60 -5.76 0.17
CA SER A 56 -7.22 -6.54 1.36
C SER A 56 -7.58 -8.01 1.23
N ARG A 57 -6.61 -8.90 1.49
CA ARG A 57 -6.81 -10.36 1.53
C ARG A 57 -6.00 -11.01 2.65
N GLY A 58 -6.43 -12.20 3.07
CA GLY A 58 -5.81 -12.93 4.17
C GLY A 58 -4.34 -13.30 3.95
N ILE A 59 -3.55 -13.18 5.01
CA ILE A 59 -2.13 -13.56 5.03
C ILE A 59 -1.98 -15.09 5.16
N ALA A 60 -1.07 -15.70 4.40
CA ALA A 60 -0.72 -17.11 4.55
C ALA A 60 0.29 -17.33 5.70
N PRO A 61 0.30 -18.49 6.38
CA PRO A 61 -0.56 -19.68 6.19
C PRO A 61 -1.86 -19.69 7.04
N PRO A 62 -2.95 -20.35 6.58
CA PRO A 62 -3.16 -21.03 5.29
C PRO A 62 -3.35 -20.05 4.12
N TRP A 63 -3.15 -20.50 2.88
CA TRP A 63 -3.31 -19.64 1.70
C TRP A 63 -4.76 -19.13 1.58
N ASN A 64 -4.92 -17.81 1.54
CA ASN A 64 -6.22 -17.16 1.47
C ASN A 64 -6.23 -16.09 0.36
N ILE A 65 -7.26 -16.13 -0.49
CA ILE A 65 -7.53 -15.13 -1.54
C ILE A 65 -8.77 -14.29 -1.24
N TRP A 66 -9.49 -14.62 -0.18
CA TRP A 66 -10.71 -13.94 0.26
C TRP A 66 -10.37 -12.68 1.06
N ALA A 67 -11.35 -11.78 1.11
CA ALA A 67 -11.27 -10.52 1.81
C ALA A 67 -11.06 -10.73 3.31
N ASP A 68 -9.98 -10.16 3.81
CA ASP A 68 -9.59 -10.10 5.22
C ASP A 68 -8.66 -8.89 5.36
N PHE A 69 -8.65 -8.23 6.51
CA PHE A 69 -7.89 -7.01 6.77
C PHE A 69 -6.53 -7.27 7.43
N THR A 70 -6.12 -8.53 7.60
CA THR A 70 -4.85 -8.89 8.24
C THR A 70 -3.63 -8.30 7.55
N ASP A 71 -3.65 -8.16 6.22
CA ASP A 71 -2.60 -7.52 5.44
C ASP A 71 -2.47 -6.03 5.73
N VAL A 72 -3.58 -5.30 5.72
CA VAL A 72 -3.62 -3.88 6.04
C VAL A 72 -3.25 -3.62 7.49
N ILE A 73 -3.75 -4.44 8.43
CA ILE A 73 -3.44 -4.34 9.85
C ILE A 73 -1.94 -4.55 10.10
N SER A 74 -1.27 -5.40 9.32
CA SER A 74 0.17 -5.62 9.45
C SER A 74 1.01 -4.36 9.17
N GLN A 75 0.47 -3.42 8.38
CA GLN A 75 1.15 -2.18 8.01
C GLN A 75 0.70 -0.97 8.83
N ARG A 76 -0.17 -1.16 9.84
CA ARG A 76 -0.78 -0.09 10.63
C ARG A 76 0.23 0.94 11.19
N ASP A 77 1.41 0.45 11.56
CA ASP A 77 2.45 1.25 12.24
C ASP A 77 3.48 1.82 11.23
N ALA A 78 3.32 1.55 9.93
CA ALA A 78 4.27 1.98 8.90
C ALA A 78 4.21 3.48 8.59
N GLY A 79 3.31 4.24 9.23
CA GLY A 79 3.10 5.68 9.00
C GLY A 79 2.33 5.99 7.71
N TRP A 80 1.87 4.96 7.00
CA TRP A 80 1.01 5.10 5.83
C TRP A 80 -0.44 5.37 6.25
N LEU A 81 -1.10 6.32 5.59
CA LEU A 81 -2.52 6.57 5.82
C LEU A 81 -3.35 5.44 5.20
N ILE A 82 -3.71 4.48 6.06
CA ILE A 82 -4.21 3.16 5.66
C ILE A 82 -5.74 3.12 5.45
N SER A 83 -6.50 4.02 6.09
CA SER A 83 -7.94 4.08 5.90
C SER A 83 -8.44 5.51 5.96
N LEU A 84 -9.04 5.97 4.86
CA LEU A 84 -9.86 7.16 4.82
C LEU A 84 -11.32 6.71 5.00
N TYR A 85 -11.78 6.58 6.24
CA TYR A 85 -13.21 6.49 6.51
C TYR A 85 -13.82 7.87 6.27
N ILE A 86 -14.42 8.08 5.09
CA ILE A 86 -15.37 9.18 4.92
C ILE A 86 -16.67 8.72 5.60
N PHE A 87 -16.97 9.31 6.74
CA PHE A 87 -18.26 9.10 7.40
C PHE A 87 -19.30 9.83 6.54
N TRP A 88 -19.98 9.09 5.67
CA TRP A 88 -21.17 9.59 4.96
C TRP A 88 -22.34 9.62 5.96
N ASP A 89 -22.36 10.60 6.85
CA ASP A 89 -23.57 11.07 7.53
C ASP A 89 -23.53 12.60 7.56
N LEU A 90 -23.85 13.20 6.42
CA LEU A 90 -24.48 14.52 6.39
C LEU A 90 -25.94 14.32 6.81
N ASN A 91 -26.19 14.26 8.12
CA ASN A 91 -27.53 14.54 8.65
C ASN A 91 -27.70 16.08 8.69
N LEU A 92 -28.16 16.62 7.54
CA LEU A 92 -29.15 17.69 7.53
C LEU A 92 -30.53 17.05 7.67
#